data_AF-A0A835M110-F1
#
_entry.id   AF-A0A835M110-F1
#
_cell.length_a   1.000
_cell.length_b   1.000
_cell.length_c   1.000
_cell.angle_alpha   90.00
_cell.angle_beta   90.00
_cell.angle_gamma   90.00
#
_symmetry.space_group_name_H-M   'P 1'
#
loop_
_entity.id
_entity.type
_entity.pdbx_description
1 polymer ?
#
loop_
_entity_poly.entity_id
_entity_poly.type
_entity_poly.pdbx_seq_one_letter_code
_entity_poly.pdbx_strand_id
1 'polypeptide(L)'
;MSRDGEKIDLCSYCHCLESGCTSNSASGKASQVSSNDKISTVTLKLHRGFYDDRCKDIVKDSLPHFVFAANAGLAAYSSWLPTIELIKEMDVPAVFSDYCEEAAHLAASCISTVTGCPLTIPIQLNPFRQPMAVEDSALLLPCHANCFLFGI
;
A
#
# COMPACT_ATOMS: atom_id res chain seq x y z
N MET A 1 20.07 10.50 4.05
CA MET A 1 18.95 10.39 5.01
C MET A 1 19.04 9.03 5.71
N SER A 2 18.96 9.00 7.05
CA SER A 2 19.60 7.98 7.92
C SER A 2 18.66 7.07 8.72
N ARG A 3 17.50 6.69 8.17
CA ARG A 3 16.44 5.96 8.90
C ARG A 3 16.35 4.46 8.59
N ASP A 4 17.34 3.91 7.90
CA ASP A 4 17.38 2.49 7.57
C ASP A 4 17.47 1.63 8.84
N GLY A 5 16.61 0.63 8.96
CA GLY A 5 16.48 -0.23 10.14
C GLY A 5 15.68 0.37 11.31
N GLU A 6 15.15 1.60 11.17
CA GLU A 6 14.34 2.22 12.21
C GLU A 6 13.01 1.48 12.40
N LYS A 7 12.68 1.19 13.67
CA LYS A 7 11.40 0.61 14.08
C LYS A 7 10.61 1.66 14.85
N ILE A 8 9.37 1.91 14.44
CA ILE A 8 8.46 2.85 15.08
C ILE A 8 7.20 2.08 15.48
N ASP A 9 6.86 2.11 16.77
CA ASP A 9 5.62 1.54 17.27
C ASP A 9 4.61 2.68 17.48
N LEU A 10 3.51 2.65 16.74
CA LEU A 10 2.42 3.62 16.83
C LEU A 10 1.40 3.14 17.86
N CYS A 11 1.25 3.90 18.94
CA CYS A 11 0.32 3.60 20.05
C CYS A 11 -1.08 4.19 19.85
N SER A 12 -1.26 5.07 18.85
CA SER A 12 -2.54 5.66 18.51
C SER A 12 -2.53 6.10 17.05
N TYR A 13 -3.60 5.83 16.33
CA TYR A 13 -3.84 6.32 14.98
C TYR A 13 -5.28 6.84 14.89
N CYS A 14 -5.56 7.74 13.94
CA CYS A 14 -6.91 8.27 13.77
C CYS A 14 -7.88 7.14 13.47
N HIS A 15 -8.85 6.93 14.36
CA HIS A 15 -9.98 6.05 14.12
C HIS A 15 -11.00 6.76 13.22
N CYS A 16 -11.75 5.95 12.46
CA CYS A 16 -12.80 6.42 11.56
C CYS A 16 -13.80 7.33 12.32
N LEU A 17 -13.95 8.57 11.88
CA LEU A 17 -14.79 9.59 12.53
C LEU A 17 -16.25 9.59 12.04
N GLU A 18 -16.57 8.80 11.01
CA GLU A 18 -17.93 8.75 10.47
C GLU A 18 -18.89 7.98 11.37
N SER A 19 -20.08 8.55 11.58
CA SER A 19 -21.16 8.00 12.42
C SER A 19 -21.76 6.67 11.94
N GLY A 20 -21.24 6.09 10.85
CA GLY A 20 -21.61 4.77 10.32
C GLY A 20 -20.46 3.77 10.28
N CYS A 21 -19.28 4.14 10.77
CA CYS A 21 -18.13 3.26 10.75
C CYS A 21 -18.28 2.20 11.85
N THR A 22 -18.75 1.00 11.48
CA THR A 22 -18.71 -0.19 12.34
C THR A 22 -17.27 -0.67 12.49
N SER A 23 -16.43 0.17 13.07
CA SER A 23 -15.25 -0.31 13.75
C SER A 23 -15.82 -1.13 14.91
N ASN A 24 -15.66 -2.46 14.89
CA ASN A 24 -15.97 -3.30 16.04
C ASN A 24 -14.98 -3.00 17.18
N SER A 25 -15.06 -1.79 17.74
CA SER A 25 -14.58 -1.46 19.08
C SER A 25 -15.83 -1.27 19.92
N ALA A 26 -16.18 -2.32 20.64
CA ALA A 26 -17.30 -2.29 21.57
C ALA A 26 -17.15 -1.12 22.56
N SER A 27 -18.26 -0.42 22.79
CA SER A 27 -18.53 0.50 23.91
C SER A 27 -17.76 1.84 23.84
N GLY A 28 -18.39 3.01 23.82
CA GLY A 28 -19.60 3.41 24.54
C GLY A 28 -19.23 4.42 25.62
N LYS A 29 -19.51 5.71 25.35
CA LYS A 29 -19.49 6.88 26.24
C LYS A 29 -18.14 7.34 26.84
N ALA A 30 -17.89 8.63 26.59
CA ALA A 30 -16.91 9.45 27.30
C ALA A 30 -17.07 9.32 28.82
N SER A 31 -16.11 8.67 29.47
CA SER A 31 -15.91 8.71 30.92
C SER A 31 -14.43 8.45 31.22
N GLN A 32 -13.84 9.21 32.13
CA GLN A 32 -12.51 8.95 32.68
C GLN A 32 -12.39 7.52 33.26
N VAL A 33 -11.15 7.02 33.24
CA VAL A 33 -10.50 6.07 34.17
C VAL A 33 -10.09 4.69 33.59
N SER A 34 -8.85 4.33 33.94
CA SER A 34 -8.21 3.00 34.05
C SER A 34 -7.75 2.25 32.79
N SER A 35 -6.43 2.34 32.57
CA SER A 35 -5.48 1.24 32.32
C SER A 35 -6.02 -0.14 31.90
N ASN A 36 -5.53 -0.60 30.74
CA ASN A 36 -5.56 -1.94 30.12
C ASN A 36 -6.51 -2.18 28.93
N ASP A 37 -6.93 -1.14 28.20
CA ASP A 37 -7.42 -1.35 26.85
C ASP A 37 -6.26 -1.71 25.89
N LYS A 38 -6.41 -2.84 25.20
CA LYS A 38 -5.44 -3.36 24.22
C LYS A 38 -5.10 -2.28 23.21
N ILE A 39 -3.89 -1.73 23.33
CA ILE A 39 -3.30 -0.86 22.32
C ILE A 39 -3.14 -1.69 21.05
N SER A 40 -3.90 -1.37 20.00
CA SER A 40 -3.63 -1.89 18.66
C SER A 40 -2.32 -1.28 18.17
N THR A 41 -1.22 -1.95 18.47
CA THR A 41 0.12 -1.49 18.09
C THR A 41 0.32 -1.70 16.59
N VAL A 42 0.48 -0.62 15.84
CA VAL A 42 0.99 -0.67 14.47
C VAL A 42 2.50 -0.49 14.51
N THR A 43 3.25 -1.47 14.04
CA THR A 43 4.71 -1.38 13.93
C THR A 43 5.10 -1.02 12.50
N LEU A 44 5.88 0.05 12.35
CA LEU A 44 6.54 0.42 11.11
C LEU A 44 8.02 0.02 11.19
N LYS A 45 8.52 -0.64 10.14
CA LYS A 45 9.95 -0.91 9.97
C LYS A 45 10.40 -0.28 8.66
N LEU A 46 11.38 0.61 8.75
CA LEU A 46 11.86 1.36 7.59
C LEU A 46 13.11 0.67 7.04
N HIS A 47 13.08 0.41 5.73
CA HIS A 47 14.18 -0.23 5.02
C HIS A 47 14.57 0.61 3.81
N ARG A 48 15.87 0.77 3.58
CA ARG A 48 16.42 1.39 2.39
C ARG A 48 16.80 0.33 1.36
N GLY A 49 16.42 0.58 0.10
CA GLY A 49 16.75 -0.26 -1.04
C GLY A 49 15.50 -0.71 -1.79
N PHE A 50 15.70 -1.56 -2.80
CA PHE A 50 14.62 -2.21 -3.51
C PHE A 50 14.08 -3.39 -2.70
N TYR A 51 12.78 -3.66 -2.84
CA TYR A 51 12.15 -4.70 -2.02
C TYR A 51 12.73 -6.08 -2.34
N ASP A 52 12.99 -6.38 -3.61
CA ASP A 52 13.59 -7.64 -4.06
C ASP A 52 14.98 -7.90 -3.46
N ASP A 53 15.83 -6.88 -3.34
CA ASP A 53 17.13 -6.97 -2.68
C ASP A 53 17.03 -7.23 -1.17
N ARG A 54 16.04 -6.61 -0.52
CA ARG A 54 15.91 -6.59 0.95
C ARG A 54 14.96 -7.66 1.47
N CYS A 55 14.16 -8.29 0.62
CA CYS A 55 13.07 -9.19 1.02
C CYS A 55 13.57 -10.26 2.00
N LYS A 56 14.65 -10.97 1.67
CA LYS A 56 15.24 -12.03 2.52
C LYS A 56 15.60 -11.55 3.93
N ASP A 57 16.02 -10.29 4.08
CA ASP A 57 16.34 -9.72 5.39
C ASP A 57 15.08 -9.29 6.16
N ILE A 58 14.00 -8.96 5.46
CA ILE A 58 12.73 -8.48 6.01
C ILE A 58 11.84 -9.67 6.44
N VAL A 59 11.73 -10.72 5.61
CA VAL A 59 10.83 -11.87 5.80
C VAL A 59 11.50 -13.11 6.43
N LYS A 60 12.56 -12.91 7.22
CA LYS A 60 13.38 -14.00 7.80
C LYS A 60 12.59 -15.17 8.38
N ASP A 61 11.49 -14.88 9.08
CA ASP A 61 10.72 -15.90 9.81
C ASP A 61 9.36 -16.21 9.13
N SER A 62 8.88 -15.36 8.22
CA SER A 62 7.58 -15.52 7.56
C SER A 62 7.42 -14.58 6.36
N LEU A 63 6.80 -15.07 5.28
CA LEU A 63 6.36 -14.26 4.14
C LEU A 63 5.25 -13.28 4.55
N PRO A 64 5.08 -12.14 3.84
CA PRO A 64 3.96 -11.26 4.07
C PRO A 64 2.67 -11.98 3.65
N HIS A 65 1.58 -11.73 4.38
CA HIS A 65 0.26 -12.20 3.94
C HIS A 65 -0.32 -11.36 2.81
N PHE A 66 0.24 -10.16 2.58
CA PHE A 66 -0.27 -9.17 1.64
C PHE A 66 0.80 -8.13 1.31
N VAL A 67 0.83 -7.67 0.07
CA VAL A 67 1.70 -6.57 -0.38
C VAL A 67 0.84 -5.39 -0.82
N PHE A 68 1.19 -4.20 -0.35
CA PHE A 68 0.59 -2.94 -0.82
C PHE A 68 1.67 -1.99 -1.30
N ALA A 69 1.55 -1.55 -2.56
CA ALA A 69 2.49 -0.64 -3.19
C ALA A 69 1.76 0.63 -3.65
N ALA A 70 1.80 1.64 -2.79
CA ALA A 70 1.17 2.93 -3.03
C ALA A 70 1.93 3.76 -4.06
N ASN A 71 1.23 4.31 -5.07
CA ASN A 71 1.79 5.16 -6.13
C ASN A 71 3.05 4.55 -6.74
N ALA A 72 2.99 3.25 -7.02
CA ALA A 72 4.19 2.46 -7.29
C ALA A 72 4.90 2.94 -8.57
N GLY A 73 4.15 3.44 -9.56
CA GLY A 73 4.72 3.85 -10.85
C GLY A 73 5.39 2.67 -11.56
N LEU A 74 4.74 1.50 -11.56
CA LEU A 74 5.32 0.23 -12.05
C LEU A 74 5.77 0.33 -13.51
N ALA A 75 5.04 1.07 -14.34
CA ALA A 75 5.42 1.30 -15.73
C ALA A 75 6.49 2.38 -15.91
N ALA A 76 6.65 3.26 -14.92
CA ALA A 76 7.59 4.38 -14.98
C ALA A 76 9.00 3.99 -14.52
N TYR A 77 9.13 3.00 -13.64
CA TYR A 77 10.43 2.59 -13.07
C TYR A 77 10.70 1.10 -13.29
N SER A 78 11.63 0.79 -14.19
CA SER A 78 12.05 -0.60 -14.48
C SER A 78 12.68 -1.32 -13.29
N SER A 79 13.09 -0.59 -12.24
CA SER A 79 13.52 -1.19 -10.97
C SER A 79 12.42 -1.99 -10.27
N TRP A 80 11.14 -1.84 -10.66
CA TRP A 80 10.05 -2.66 -10.14
C TRP A 80 10.01 -4.07 -10.72
N LEU A 81 10.60 -4.33 -11.89
CA LEU A 81 10.44 -5.61 -12.57
C LEU A 81 10.85 -6.80 -11.68
N PRO A 82 12.03 -6.80 -11.03
CA PRO A 82 12.42 -7.90 -10.14
C PRO A 82 11.52 -8.03 -8.91
N THR A 83 11.00 -6.91 -8.38
CA THR A 83 10.03 -6.93 -7.29
C THR A 83 8.70 -7.55 -7.72
N ILE A 84 8.21 -7.28 -8.93
CA ILE A 84 6.97 -7.89 -9.46
C ILE A 84 7.14 -9.40 -9.65
N GLU A 85 8.29 -9.84 -10.18
CA GLU A 85 8.63 -11.26 -10.30
C GLU A 85 8.64 -11.93 -8.94
N LEU A 86 9.32 -11.32 -7.96
CA LEU A 86 9.37 -11.83 -6.60
C LEU A 86 7.99 -11.93 -5.94
N ILE A 87 7.12 -10.93 -6.11
CA ILE A 87 5.75 -10.96 -5.59
C ILE A 87 4.98 -12.15 -6.16
N LYS A 88 5.11 -12.40 -7.47
CA LYS A 88 4.51 -13.55 -8.13
C LYS A 88 5.08 -14.87 -7.59
N GLU A 89 6.40 -14.97 -7.41
CA GLU A 89 7.06 -16.17 -6.88
C GLU A 89 6.64 -16.48 -5.43
N MET A 90 6.43 -15.45 -4.61
CA MET A 90 5.94 -15.60 -3.25
C MET A 90 4.49 -16.09 -3.17
N ASP A 91 3.72 -15.97 -4.26
CA ASP A 91 2.29 -16.32 -4.35
C ASP A 91 1.45 -15.62 -3.26
N VAL A 92 1.70 -14.32 -3.07
CA VAL A 92 1.01 -13.47 -2.09
C VAL A 92 0.13 -12.44 -2.80
N PRO A 93 -1.09 -12.17 -2.30
CA PRO A 93 -1.94 -11.13 -2.89
C PRO A 93 -1.26 -9.77 -2.83
N ALA A 94 -1.27 -9.04 -3.94
CA ALA A 94 -0.63 -7.74 -4.05
C ALA A 94 -1.55 -6.70 -4.68
N VAL A 95 -1.70 -5.57 -4.01
CA VAL A 95 -2.46 -4.42 -4.50
C VAL A 95 -1.52 -3.24 -4.73
N PHE A 96 -1.72 -2.59 -5.86
CA PHE A 96 -0.96 -1.44 -6.29
C PHE A 96 -1.91 -0.26 -6.47
N SER A 97 -1.38 0.95 -6.33
CA SER A 97 -2.10 2.15 -6.74
C SER A 97 -1.27 3.04 -7.65
N ASP A 98 -1.96 3.86 -8.44
CA ASP A 98 -1.34 4.84 -9.32
C ASP A 98 -2.14 6.16 -9.39
N TYR A 99 -1.52 7.19 -9.98
CA TYR A 99 -2.00 8.58 -9.96
C TYR A 99 -3.20 8.83 -10.87
N CYS A 100 -3.26 8.15 -12.00
CA CYS A 100 -4.32 8.30 -13.00
C CYS A 100 -4.62 6.97 -13.69
N GLU A 101 -5.70 6.96 -14.46
CA GLU A 101 -6.20 5.77 -15.15
C GLU A 101 -5.18 5.24 -16.17
N GLU A 102 -4.54 6.13 -16.94
CA GLU A 102 -3.52 5.76 -17.93
C GLU A 102 -2.33 5.06 -17.28
N ALA A 103 -1.81 5.62 -16.18
CA ALA A 103 -0.71 5.02 -15.44
C ALA A 103 -1.08 3.63 -14.88
N ALA A 104 -2.31 3.47 -14.38
CA ALA A 104 -2.81 2.18 -13.93
C ALA A 104 -2.90 1.15 -15.07
N HIS A 105 -3.34 1.54 -16.27
CA HIS A 105 -3.38 0.64 -17.43
C HIS A 105 -1.98 0.24 -17.90
N LEU A 106 -1.05 1.20 -17.96
CA LEU A 106 0.36 0.91 -18.28
C LEU A 106 0.97 -0.02 -17.23
N ALA A 107 0.69 0.19 -15.94
CA ALA A 107 1.13 -0.67 -14.86
C ALA A 107 0.54 -2.10 -14.96
N ALA A 108 -0.75 -2.21 -15.30
CA ALA A 108 -1.41 -3.50 -15.54
C ALA A 108 -0.77 -4.27 -16.71
N SER A 109 -0.43 -3.56 -17.80
CA SER A 109 0.30 -4.13 -18.93
C SER A 109 1.71 -4.58 -18.54
N CYS A 110 2.42 -3.78 -17.73
CA CYS A 110 3.73 -4.12 -17.17
C CYS A 110 3.65 -5.42 -16.36
N ILE A 111 2.73 -5.49 -15.39
CA ILE A 111 2.51 -6.69 -14.56
C ILE A 111 2.19 -7.90 -15.45
N SER A 112 1.27 -7.76 -16.41
CA SER A 112 0.88 -8.88 -17.27
C SER A 112 2.03 -9.37 -18.15
N THR A 113 2.91 -8.47 -18.58
CA THR A 113 4.10 -8.83 -19.37
C THR A 113 5.13 -9.59 -18.54
N VAL A 114 5.39 -9.12 -17.31
CA VAL A 114 6.38 -9.71 -16.40
C VAL A 114 5.89 -11.04 -15.84
N THR A 115 4.63 -11.09 -15.42
CA THR A 115 4.06 -12.26 -14.76
C THR A 115 3.44 -13.26 -15.74
N GLY A 116 3.06 -12.85 -16.94
CA GLY A 116 2.25 -13.68 -17.85
C GLY A 116 0.84 -13.96 -17.32
N CYS A 117 0.41 -13.26 -16.26
CA CYS A 117 -0.88 -13.45 -15.62
C CYS A 117 -1.71 -12.16 -15.72
N PRO A 118 -3.04 -12.26 -15.91
CA PRO A 118 -3.91 -11.09 -15.83
C PRO A 118 -4.04 -10.61 -14.38
N LEU A 119 -4.52 -9.37 -14.21
CA LEU A 119 -4.90 -8.86 -12.89
C LEU A 119 -6.03 -9.69 -12.27
N THR A 120 -5.94 -9.95 -10.96
CA THR A 120 -7.02 -10.56 -10.17
C THR A 120 -7.98 -9.49 -9.64
N ILE A 121 -7.49 -8.27 -9.42
CA ILE A 121 -8.29 -7.10 -9.06
C ILE A 121 -8.25 -6.12 -10.23
N PRO A 122 -9.39 -5.87 -10.90
CA PRO A 122 -9.42 -4.93 -12.02
C PRO A 122 -9.11 -3.51 -11.56
N ILE A 123 -8.67 -2.69 -12.51
CA ILE A 123 -8.46 -1.26 -12.28
C ILE A 123 -9.79 -0.62 -11.85
N GLN A 124 -9.78 0.02 -10.69
CA GLN A 124 -10.93 0.73 -10.14
C GLN A 124 -10.49 1.97 -9.37
N LEU A 125 -11.39 2.94 -9.21
CA LEU A 125 -11.11 4.11 -8.38
C LEU A 125 -10.91 3.68 -6.91
N ASN A 126 -9.85 4.18 -6.29
CA ASN A 126 -9.61 4.00 -4.87
C ASN A 126 -10.57 4.89 -4.07
N PRO A 127 -11.45 4.32 -3.22
CA PRO A 127 -12.31 5.11 -2.34
C PRO A 127 -11.50 5.90 -1.29
N PHE A 128 -10.28 5.46 -0.98
CA PHE A 128 -9.36 6.10 -0.03
C PHE A 128 -8.27 6.94 -0.71
N ARG A 129 -8.46 7.34 -1.98
CA ARG A 129 -7.51 8.23 -2.67
C ARG A 129 -7.41 9.59 -1.98
N GLN A 130 -6.30 10.27 -2.22
CA GLN A 130 -6.14 11.64 -1.76
C GLN A 130 -7.25 12.53 -2.36
N PRO A 131 -8.00 13.30 -1.54
CA PRO A 131 -9.10 14.12 -2.03
C PRO A 131 -8.62 15.29 -2.88
N MET A 132 -7.44 15.81 -2.57
CA MET A 132 -6.81 16.89 -3.32
C MET A 132 -6.15 16.35 -4.59
N ALA A 133 -6.47 16.96 -5.72
CA ALA A 133 -5.78 16.70 -6.98
C ALA A 133 -4.30 17.09 -6.85
N VAL A 134 -3.44 16.37 -7.56
CA VAL A 134 -2.03 16.72 -7.73
C VAL A 134 -1.96 17.75 -8.85
N GLU A 135 -1.73 19.01 -8.47
CA GLU A 135 -1.51 20.11 -9.41
C GLU A 135 -0.15 19.96 -10.12
N ASP A 136 0.00 20.58 -11.30
CA ASP A 136 1.23 20.53 -12.12
C ASP A 136 1.70 19.11 -12.51
N SER A 137 0.76 18.18 -12.64
CA SER A 137 1.00 16.90 -13.28
C SER A 137 1.50 17.11 -14.72
N ALA A 138 2.62 16.48 -15.07
CA ALA A 138 3.12 16.44 -16.45
C ALA A 138 2.11 15.79 -17.42
N LEU A 139 1.19 14.99 -16.87
CA LEU A 139 0.07 14.41 -17.59
C LEU A 139 -1.08 15.43 -17.56
N LEU A 140 -1.57 15.86 -18.73
CA LEU A 140 -2.75 16.72 -18.89
C LEU A 140 -4.06 15.97 -18.55
N LEU A 141 -4.04 15.19 -17.47
CA LEU A 141 -5.11 14.32 -16.99
C LEU A 141 -5.34 14.59 -15.50
N PRO A 142 -6.56 14.38 -14.98
CA PRO A 142 -6.80 14.42 -13.54
C PRO A 142 -5.95 13.38 -12.81
N CYS A 143 -5.10 13.85 -11.89
CA CYS A 143 -4.21 13.00 -11.10
C CYS A 143 -4.48 13.21 -9.61
N HIS A 144 -4.56 12.11 -8.85
CA HIS A 144 -4.64 12.13 -7.39
C HIS A 144 -3.64 11.13 -6.83
N ALA A 145 -3.03 11.40 -5.67
CA ALA A 145 -2.23 10.37 -5.02
C ALA A 145 -3.13 9.17 -4.64
N ASN A 146 -2.68 7.98 -4.99
CA ASN A 146 -3.38 6.70 -4.82
C ASN A 146 -4.75 6.67 -5.51
N CYS A 147 -4.88 7.27 -6.70
CA CYS A 147 -6.18 7.46 -7.37
C CYS A 147 -6.87 6.17 -7.77
N PHE A 148 -6.14 5.25 -8.40
CA PHE A 148 -6.66 3.96 -8.88
C PHE A 148 -6.01 2.81 -8.12
N LEU A 149 -6.76 1.72 -7.89
CA LEU A 149 -6.29 0.46 -7.32
C LEU A 149 -6.45 -0.66 -8.33
N PHE A 150 -5.51 -1.60 -8.30
CA PHE A 150 -5.51 -2.84 -9.08
C PHE A 150 -4.59 -3.86 -8.40
N GLY A 151 -4.63 -5.12 -8.79
CA GLY A 151 -3.85 -6.14 -8.09
C GLY A 151 -3.75 -7.48 -8.78
N ILE A 152 -2.81 -8.28 -8.30
CA ILE A 152 -2.60 -9.70 -8.64
C ILE A 152 -2.76 -10.57 -7.41
#